data_AF-A0A2T9YUL0-F1
#
_entry.id   AF-A0A2T9YUL0-F1
#
_cell.length_a   1.000
_cell.length_b   1.000
_cell.length_c   1.000
_cell.angle_alpha   90.00
_cell.angle_beta   90.00
_cell.angle_gamma   90.00
#
_symmetry.space_group_name_H-M   'P 1'
#
loop_
_entity.id
_entity.type
_entity.pdbx_description
1 polymer ?
#
loop_
_entity_poly.entity_id
_entity_poly.type
_entity_poly.pdbx_seq_one_letter_code
_entity_poly.pdbx_strand_id
1 'polypeptide(L)'
;MLLQEEIDRLLKKPAVLGAIVISRLGTVISSSFDAEETKAKIAPLKSLLDTASSLCCQAGSSVSVDAVEPLESTLTASNPDTINNPNSPSKSKAFVNDYNLAQNSTAQNSSSNDSPLQFISIKSKLYEVLVCPSDEYVLVTFQKASKLR
;
A
#
# COMPACT_ATOMS: atom_id res chain seq x y z
N MET A 1 3.62 -8.87 30.73
CA MET A 1 4.64 -9.52 29.89
C MET A 1 5.62 -8.45 29.49
N LEU A 2 6.90 -8.60 29.76
CA LEU A 2 7.89 -7.57 29.46
C LEU A 2 8.16 -7.58 27.95
N LEU A 3 8.23 -6.41 27.31
CA LEU A 3 8.48 -6.26 25.88
C LEU A 3 9.74 -7.02 25.42
N GLN A 4 10.75 -7.09 26.29
CA GLN A 4 11.98 -7.83 26.04
C GLN A 4 11.75 -9.35 25.97
N GLU A 5 10.89 -9.92 26.82
CA GLU A 5 10.56 -11.36 26.78
C GLU A 5 9.87 -11.74 25.47
N GLU A 6 9.06 -10.82 24.91
CA GLU A 6 8.41 -11.02 23.62
C GLU A 6 9.44 -11.05 22.48
N ILE A 7 10.39 -10.12 22.48
CA ILE A 7 11.49 -10.10 21.51
C ILE A 7 12.29 -11.39 21.61
N ASP A 8 12.70 -11.80 22.80
CA ASP A 8 13.46 -13.03 23.02
C ASP A 8 12.67 -14.27 22.56
N ARG A 9 11.35 -14.29 22.77
CA ARG A 9 10.47 -15.35 22.27
C ARG A 9 10.41 -15.38 20.75
N LEU A 10 10.40 -14.23 20.08
CA LEU A 10 10.41 -14.13 18.62
C LEU A 10 11.75 -14.58 18.05
N LEU A 11 12.87 -14.16 18.64
CA LEU A 11 14.22 -14.52 18.21
C LEU A 11 14.52 -16.01 18.36
N LYS A 12 13.84 -16.71 19.28
CA LYS A 12 13.93 -18.18 19.39
C LYS A 12 13.36 -18.92 18.19
N LYS A 13 12.56 -18.27 17.33
CA LYS A 13 12.00 -18.90 16.13
C LYS A 13 13.07 -18.95 15.03
N PRO A 14 13.32 -20.11 14.40
CA PRO A 14 14.44 -20.28 13.45
C PRO A 14 14.29 -19.47 12.16
N ALA A 15 13.08 -18.99 11.85
CA ALA A 15 12.82 -18.15 10.68
C ALA A 15 13.05 -16.66 10.97
N VAL A 16 13.06 -16.24 12.23
CA VAL A 16 13.20 -14.83 12.62
C VAL A 16 14.68 -14.48 12.68
N LEU A 17 15.07 -13.52 11.84
CA LEU A 17 16.43 -12.98 11.77
C LEU A 17 16.66 -11.88 12.80
N GLY A 18 15.61 -11.13 13.12
CA GLY A 18 15.66 -10.07 14.11
C GLY A 18 14.34 -9.35 14.29
N ALA A 19 14.27 -8.51 15.32
CA ALA A 19 13.11 -7.71 15.63
C ALA A 19 13.50 -6.29 16.07
N ILE A 20 12.65 -5.33 15.75
CA ILE A 20 12.77 -3.93 16.18
C ILE A 20 11.42 -3.53 16.76
N VAL A 21 11.43 -2.90 17.91
CA VAL A 21 10.26 -2.26 18.51
C VAL A 21 10.43 -0.76 18.44
N ILE A 22 9.46 -0.10 17.84
CA ILE A 22 9.45 1.34 17.61
C ILE A 22 8.25 1.93 18.36
N SER A 23 8.42 3.01 19.09
CA SER A 23 7.31 3.80 19.61
C SER A 23 6.47 4.41 18.47
N ARG A 24 5.25 4.83 18.76
CA ARG A 24 4.42 5.59 17.79
C ARG A 24 5.06 6.89 17.28
N LEU A 25 6.02 7.45 18.03
CA LEU A 25 6.79 8.63 17.61
C LEU A 25 7.95 8.28 16.66
N GLY A 26 8.12 7.00 16.32
CA GLY A 26 9.22 6.53 15.50
C GLY A 26 10.55 6.37 16.26
N THR A 27 10.57 6.50 17.59
CA THR A 27 11.78 6.26 18.40
C THR A 27 11.94 4.77 18.67
N VAL A 28 13.16 4.25 18.57
CA VAL A 28 13.47 2.85 18.89
C VAL A 28 13.36 2.62 20.39
N ILE A 29 12.56 1.63 20.77
CA ILE A 29 12.45 1.18 22.16
C ILE A 29 13.43 0.03 22.40
N SER A 30 13.46 -0.95 21.49
CA SER A 30 14.37 -2.09 21.55
C SER A 30 14.68 -2.61 20.15
N SER A 31 15.86 -3.19 19.97
CA SER A 31 16.31 -3.76 18.70
C SER A 31 17.23 -4.95 19.00
N SER A 32 17.09 -6.01 18.20
CA SER A 32 18.04 -7.13 18.21
C SER A 32 19.26 -6.90 17.33
N PHE A 33 19.29 -5.79 16.58
CA PHE A 33 20.40 -5.42 15.69
C PHE A 33 21.34 -4.42 16.38
N ASP A 34 22.53 -4.26 15.83
CA ASP A 34 23.44 -3.19 16.25
C ASP A 34 22.88 -1.81 15.88
N ALA A 35 23.47 -0.76 16.45
CA ALA A 35 22.95 0.59 16.32
C ALA A 35 22.98 1.10 14.86
N GLU A 36 23.99 0.72 14.08
CA GLU A 36 24.14 1.17 12.69
C GLU A 36 23.11 0.48 11.79
N GLU A 37 22.99 -0.84 11.90
CA GLU A 37 21.98 -1.61 11.16
C GLU A 37 20.55 -1.20 11.55
N THR A 38 20.30 -0.99 12.84
CA THR A 38 19.00 -0.50 13.35
C THR A 38 18.63 0.82 12.68
N LYS A 39 19.54 1.79 12.68
CA LYS A 39 19.33 3.11 12.06
C LYS A 39 19.02 3.00 10.56
N ALA A 40 19.76 2.16 9.85
CA ALA A 40 19.56 1.93 8.42
C ALA A 40 18.18 1.33 8.11
N LYS A 41 17.69 0.40 8.94
CA LYS A 41 16.37 -0.25 8.74
C LYS A 41 15.20 0.66 9.12
N ILE A 42 15.35 1.53 10.10
CA ILE A 42 14.24 2.37 10.60
C ILE A 42 13.87 3.49 9.64
N ALA A 43 14.86 4.11 8.98
CA ALA A 43 14.60 5.21 8.06
C ALA A 43 13.50 4.90 7.02
N PRO A 44 13.56 3.79 6.26
CA PRO A 44 12.48 3.43 5.34
C PRO A 44 11.19 2.97 6.05
N LEU A 45 11.28 2.35 7.24
CA LEU A 45 10.11 1.91 8.00
C LEU A 45 9.24 3.09 8.46
N LYS A 46 9.84 4.22 8.85
CA LYS A 46 9.10 5.43 9.21
C LYS A 46 8.29 5.95 8.03
N SER A 47 8.95 6.16 6.89
CA SER A 47 8.27 6.63 5.68
C SER A 47 7.15 5.70 5.24
N LEU A 48 7.35 4.39 5.37
CA LEU A 48 6.32 3.38 5.11
C LEU A 48 5.11 3.54 6.04
N LEU A 49 5.34 3.67 7.35
CA LEU A 49 4.27 3.82 8.35
C LEU A 49 3.49 5.12 8.16
N ASP A 50 4.18 6.22 7.85
CA ASP A 50 3.54 7.53 7.59
C ASP A 50 2.66 7.46 6.34
N THR A 51 3.16 6.81 5.28
CA THR A 51 2.41 6.61 4.03
C THR A 51 1.21 5.69 4.24
N ALA A 52 1.41 4.56 4.93
CA ALA A 52 0.34 3.60 5.19
C ALA A 52 -0.77 4.21 6.06
N SER A 53 -0.40 4.98 7.09
CA SER A 53 -1.35 5.69 7.94
C SER A 53 -2.15 6.72 7.14
N SER A 54 -1.48 7.48 6.26
CA SER A 54 -2.13 8.47 5.39
C SER A 54 -3.11 7.83 4.41
N LEU A 55 -2.81 6.64 3.89
CA LEU A 55 -3.68 5.89 2.99
C LEU A 55 -4.92 5.34 3.71
N CYS A 56 -4.76 4.84 4.93
CA CYS A 56 -5.88 4.36 5.74
C CYS A 56 -6.90 5.48 6.05
N CYS A 57 -6.43 6.70 6.30
CA CYS A 57 -7.32 7.86 6.51
C CYS A 57 -8.05 8.30 5.23
N GLN A 58 -7.52 8.03 4.04
CA GLN A 58 -8.14 8.40 2.76
C GLN A 58 -9.19 7.37 2.30
N ALA A 59 -9.05 6.11 2.68
CA ALA A 59 -9.99 5.04 2.30
C ALA A 59 -11.40 5.17 2.94
N GLY A 60 -11.57 6.08 3.90
CA GLY A 60 -12.87 6.45 4.49
C GLY A 60 -13.50 7.73 3.91
N SER A 61 -12.80 8.48 3.05
CA SER A 61 -13.34 9.67 2.39
C SER A 61 -13.75 9.33 0.96
N SER A 62 -15.04 9.09 0.74
CA SER A 62 -15.62 9.24 -0.59
C SER A 62 -15.45 10.70 -1.01
N VAL A 63 -14.40 10.99 -1.78
CA VAL A 63 -14.32 12.26 -2.53
C VAL A 63 -15.28 12.13 -3.70
N SER A 64 -16.54 12.49 -3.47
CA SER A 64 -17.44 12.92 -4.54
C SER A 64 -16.92 14.26 -5.04
N VAL A 65 -16.13 14.21 -6.12
CA VAL A 65 -15.94 15.37 -7.00
C VAL A 65 -17.25 15.56 -7.74
N ASP A 66 -18.17 16.30 -7.12
CA ASP A 66 -19.28 16.89 -7.83
C ASP A 66 -18.72 17.84 -8.90
N ALA A 67 -19.27 17.67 -10.10
CA ALA A 67 -18.97 18.43 -11.28
C ALA A 67 -19.05 19.94 -11.02
N VAL A 68 -18.01 20.67 -11.42
CA VAL A 68 -18.14 22.09 -11.75
C VAL A 68 -17.79 22.24 -13.21
N GLU A 69 -18.79 22.67 -13.97
CA GLU A 69 -18.81 22.91 -15.41
C GLU A 69 -17.66 23.81 -15.88
N PRO A 70 -17.14 23.61 -17.11
CA PRO A 70 -16.30 24.60 -17.78
C PRO A 70 -17.19 25.64 -18.47
N LEU A 71 -17.24 26.85 -17.92
CA LEU A 71 -17.93 27.97 -18.54
C LEU A 71 -17.05 28.59 -19.66
N GLU A 72 -17.60 28.56 -20.86
CA GLU A 72 -17.10 29.19 -22.07
C GLU A 72 -16.95 30.72 -21.94
N SER A 73 -15.98 31.29 -22.66
CA SER A 73 -16.11 32.46 -23.56
C SER A 73 -14.72 32.89 -24.06
N THR A 74 -14.43 33.45 -25.24
CA THR A 74 -15.01 33.60 -26.58
C THR A 74 -13.91 34.32 -27.40
N LEU A 75 -13.51 33.75 -28.56
CA LEU A 75 -13.04 34.35 -29.85
C LEU A 75 -12.16 35.62 -29.85
N THR A 76 -11.07 35.70 -30.65
CA THR A 76 -11.17 35.96 -32.11
C THR A 76 -9.84 35.85 -32.87
N ALA A 77 -9.93 35.25 -34.08
CA ALA A 77 -9.32 35.58 -35.40
C ALA A 77 -7.77 35.64 -35.54
N SER A 78 -7.09 35.25 -36.63
CA SER A 78 -7.39 34.97 -38.05
C SER A 78 -6.06 34.40 -38.63
N ASN A 79 -5.99 33.37 -39.49
CA ASN A 79 -6.03 33.38 -40.97
C ASN A 79 -5.16 32.21 -41.53
N PRO A 80 -5.19 31.90 -42.85
CA PRO A 80 -5.45 30.55 -43.37
C PRO A 80 -4.25 29.92 -44.11
N ASP A 81 -4.34 28.63 -44.45
CA ASP A 81 -4.12 28.12 -45.82
C ASP A 81 -4.12 26.57 -45.90
N THR A 82 -4.64 26.05 -47.03
CA THR A 82 -4.27 24.77 -47.70
C THR A 82 -5.17 23.51 -47.54
N ILE A 83 -6.18 23.41 -48.44
CA ILE A 83 -6.35 22.44 -49.56
C ILE A 83 -6.66 20.91 -49.32
N ASN A 84 -7.82 20.51 -49.92
CA ASN A 84 -8.24 19.28 -50.66
C ASN A 84 -8.45 17.86 -50.06
N ASN A 85 -9.75 17.47 -50.02
CA ASN A 85 -10.42 16.36 -50.77
C ASN A 85 -10.16 14.85 -50.41
N PRO A 86 -10.89 13.83 -50.97
CA PRO A 86 -11.89 13.02 -50.25
C PRO A 86 -11.73 11.47 -50.37
N ASN A 87 -12.72 10.71 -49.85
CA ASN A 87 -13.10 9.30 -50.10
C ASN A 87 -12.57 8.13 -49.22
N SER A 88 -13.50 7.63 -48.38
CA SER A 88 -13.93 6.22 -48.20
C SER A 88 -12.96 5.19 -47.53
N PRO A 89 -13.35 3.91 -47.33
CA PRO A 89 -13.87 3.38 -46.06
C PRO A 89 -13.04 2.18 -45.53
N SER A 90 -13.16 1.78 -44.25
CA SER A 90 -12.80 0.40 -43.83
C SER A 90 -13.35 -0.01 -42.46
N LYS A 91 -14.12 -1.10 -42.46
CA LYS A 91 -14.51 -1.92 -41.31
C LYS A 91 -13.40 -2.93 -40.99
N SER A 92 -13.03 -3.11 -39.71
CA SER A 92 -12.45 -4.36 -39.16
C SER A 92 -12.46 -4.26 -37.62
N LYS A 93 -13.27 -5.06 -36.90
CA LYS A 93 -12.99 -6.38 -36.29
C LYS A 93 -12.03 -6.36 -35.07
N ALA A 94 -12.59 -6.61 -33.89
CA ALA A 94 -12.05 -7.43 -32.78
C ALA A 94 -13.21 -7.58 -31.75
N PHE A 95 -13.89 -8.71 -31.54
CA PHE A 95 -13.47 -10.01 -31.00
C PHE A 95 -12.71 -9.91 -29.68
N VAL A 96 -13.42 -9.97 -28.54
CA VAL A 96 -13.00 -10.68 -27.33
C VAL A 96 -14.26 -11.23 -26.64
N ASN A 97 -14.17 -12.52 -26.28
CA ASN A 97 -15.20 -13.37 -25.68
C ASN A 97 -15.55 -13.00 -24.24
N ASP A 98 -16.82 -13.25 -23.93
CA ASP A 98 -17.38 -13.45 -22.60
C ASP A 98 -16.71 -14.60 -21.84
N TYR A 99 -16.42 -14.38 -20.55
CA TYR A 99 -16.65 -15.39 -19.50
C TYR A 99 -17.10 -14.68 -18.22
N ASN A 100 -18.40 -14.78 -17.96
CA ASN A 100 -18.99 -14.68 -16.63
C ASN A 100 -19.10 -16.12 -16.09
N LEU A 101 -18.79 -16.36 -14.80
CA LEU A 101 -19.63 -17.10 -13.84
C LEU A 101 -18.83 -17.60 -12.60
N ALA A 102 -19.06 -16.88 -11.50
CA ALA A 102 -19.24 -17.32 -10.11
C ALA A 102 -18.33 -18.38 -9.46
N GLN A 103 -17.61 -17.94 -8.41
CA GLN A 103 -17.67 -18.62 -7.12
C GLN A 103 -18.02 -17.62 -6.02
N ASN A 104 -19.25 -17.73 -5.52
CA ASN A 104 -19.67 -17.22 -4.23
C ASN A 104 -19.03 -18.07 -3.13
N SER A 105 -18.59 -17.44 -2.03
CA SER A 105 -19.13 -17.69 -0.69
C SER A 105 -18.45 -16.83 0.40
N THR A 106 -19.17 -15.76 0.76
CA THR A 106 -19.52 -15.38 2.13
C THR A 106 -18.43 -14.84 3.07
N ALA A 107 -18.27 -13.51 3.08
CA ALA A 107 -18.44 -12.72 4.30
C ALA A 107 -19.22 -11.44 3.96
N GLN A 108 -20.44 -11.35 4.49
CA GLN A 108 -21.31 -10.17 4.54
C GLN A 108 -20.59 -9.02 5.28
N ASN A 109 -20.47 -7.81 4.75
CA ASN A 109 -21.46 -6.72 4.67
C ASN A 109 -21.18 -5.61 5.71
N SER A 110 -21.05 -4.38 5.19
CA SER A 110 -21.37 -3.08 5.79
C SER A 110 -20.79 -2.66 7.15
N SER A 111 -19.90 -1.66 7.12
CA SER A 111 -20.03 -0.38 7.84
C SER A 111 -18.71 0.39 7.72
N SER A 112 -18.75 1.65 7.29
CA SER A 112 -17.65 2.65 7.37
C SER A 112 -16.27 2.08 7.71
N ASN A 113 -15.41 1.84 6.71
CA ASN A 113 -14.13 1.16 6.88
C ASN A 113 -13.08 2.02 7.61
N ASP A 114 -13.37 2.48 8.83
CA ASP A 114 -12.39 3.01 9.79
C ASP A 114 -11.67 1.84 10.48
N SER A 115 -11.30 0.81 9.71
CA SER A 115 -10.49 -0.28 10.25
C SER A 115 -9.05 0.21 10.37
N PRO A 116 -8.48 0.30 11.58
CA PRO A 116 -7.11 0.74 11.75
C PRO A 116 -6.15 -0.24 11.07
N LEU A 117 -4.99 0.26 10.65
CA LEU A 117 -3.93 -0.55 10.03
C LEU A 117 -3.54 -1.71 10.95
N GLN A 118 -3.95 -2.93 10.59
CA GLN A 118 -3.74 -4.12 11.44
C GLN A 118 -2.31 -4.67 11.32
N PHE A 119 -1.80 -4.82 10.08
CA PHE A 119 -0.43 -5.27 9.82
C PHE A 119 0.01 -4.90 8.40
N ILE A 120 1.32 -4.80 8.19
CA ILE A 120 1.94 -4.69 6.87
C ILE A 120 2.91 -5.86 6.72
N SER A 121 2.83 -6.57 5.59
CA SER A 121 3.75 -7.65 5.25
C SER A 121 4.46 -7.32 3.94
N ILE A 122 5.77 -7.13 3.98
CA ILE A 122 6.61 -6.91 2.79
C ILE A 122 7.40 -8.18 2.53
N LYS A 123 7.11 -8.84 1.41
CA LYS A 123 7.78 -10.07 0.99
C LYS A 123 8.76 -9.78 -0.14
N SER A 124 10.01 -10.21 0.04
CA SER A 124 11.02 -10.24 -1.01
C SER A 124 11.49 -11.69 -1.23
N LYS A 125 12.37 -11.90 -2.22
CA LYS A 125 12.98 -13.21 -2.47
C LYS A 125 13.89 -13.68 -1.32
N LEU A 126 14.43 -12.75 -0.54
CA LEU A 126 15.46 -13.03 0.47
C LEU A 126 14.88 -12.99 1.89
N TYR A 127 14.02 -12.02 2.15
CA TYR A 127 13.46 -11.74 3.46
C TYR A 127 11.99 -11.33 3.39
N GLU A 128 11.29 -11.54 4.48
CA GLU A 128 9.96 -11.04 4.76
C GLU A 128 10.04 -10.08 5.96
N VAL A 129 9.44 -8.90 5.83
CA VAL A 129 9.32 -7.92 6.91
C VAL A 129 7.86 -7.86 7.31
N LEU A 130 7.56 -8.18 8.57
CA LEU A 130 6.24 -7.98 9.15
C LEU A 130 6.28 -6.77 10.06
N VAL A 131 5.35 -5.86 9.86
CA VAL A 131 5.11 -4.67 10.68
C VAL A 131 3.75 -4.84 11.32
N CYS A 132 3.71 -4.89 12.65
CA CYS A 132 2.51 -5.05 13.44
C CYS A 132 2.34 -3.81 14.32
N PRO A 133 1.56 -2.81 13.86
CA PRO A 133 1.17 -1.69 14.69
C PRO A 133 0.36 -2.17 15.90
N SER A 134 0.62 -1.58 17.06
CA SER A 134 -0.16 -1.69 18.29
C SER A 134 -0.43 -0.28 18.84
N ASP A 135 -1.24 -0.17 19.88
CA ASP A 135 -1.67 1.10 20.43
C ASP A 135 -0.50 1.92 21.02
N GLU A 136 0.51 1.23 21.55
CA GLU A 136 1.66 1.84 22.23
C GLU A 136 2.95 1.81 21.39
N TYR A 137 3.14 0.75 20.61
CA TYR A 137 4.36 0.51 19.84
C TYR A 137 4.06 -0.18 18.53
N VAL A 138 5.04 -0.19 17.63
CA VAL A 138 5.05 -0.93 16.38
C VAL A 138 6.13 -2.00 16.49
N LEU A 139 5.71 -3.26 16.38
CA LEU A 139 6.63 -4.39 16.34
C LEU A 139 6.99 -4.69 14.88
N VAL A 140 8.28 -4.74 14.58
CA VAL A 140 8.79 -5.10 13.27
C VAL A 140 9.63 -6.36 13.39
N THR A 141 9.35 -7.37 12.58
CA THR A 141 10.16 -8.60 12.51
C THR A 141 10.73 -8.79 11.12
N PHE A 142 11.98 -9.21 11.07
CA PHE A 142 12.68 -9.59 9.86
C PHE A 142 12.78 -11.11 9.87
N GLN A 143 12.27 -11.74 8.82
CA GLN A 143 12.20 -13.18 8.70
C GLN A 143 12.86 -13.61 7.40
N LYS A 144 13.45 -14.80 7.42
CA LYS A 144 13.93 -15.44 6.20
C LYS A 144 12.73 -15.73 5.30
N ALA A 145 12.82 -15.40 4.01
CA ALA A 145 11.75 -15.71 3.08
C ALA A 145 11.47 -17.22 3.09
N SER A 146 10.22 -17.58 3.35
CA SER A 146 9.73 -18.93 3.16
C SER A 146 9.96 -19.29 1.69
N LYS A 147 10.69 -20.38 1.39
CA LYS A 147 10.73 -20.88 0.02
C LYS A 147 9.29 -21.17 -0.39
N LEU A 148 8.77 -20.39 -1.35
CA LEU A 148 7.53 -20.70 -2.04
C LEU A 148 7.78 -22.07 -2.71
N ARG A 149 7.26 -23.14 -2.09
CA ARG A 149 7.33 -24.49 -2.63
C ARG A 149 6.24 -24.66 -3.68
#